data_AF-A0A7C6BM01-F1
#
_entry.id   AF-A0A7C6BM01-F1
#
_cell.length_a   1.000
_cell.length_b   1.000
_cell.length_c   1.000
_cell.angle_alpha   90.00
_cell.angle_beta   90.00
_cell.angle_gamma   90.00
#
_symmetry.space_group_name_H-M   'P 1'
#
loop_
_entity.id
_entity.type
_entity.pdbx_description
1 polymer ?
#
loop_
_entity_poly.entity_id
_entity_poly.type
_entity_poly.pdbx_seq_one_letter_code
_entity_poly.pdbx_strand_id
1 'polypeptide(L)'
;THGYSSPWWQWPLLIRPIWMYQGQGLPEGKIASISSMGNPAIWWPGTLSLIACFVVWLKKRDNTLFFILAGFFSQYLPWAIIPRLTFIYHYFASVPFVIFSIVYLIREFLEKYHGSKYFVFIYLIIVVILFVMFYPVISGMIIDRAYAARFLRWIPSWIFYI
;
A
#
# COMPACT_ATOMS: atom_id res chain seq x y z
N THR A 1 5.86 4.18 -24.54
CA THR A 1 4.80 4.20 -23.51
C THR A 1 4.56 2.77 -23.04
N HIS A 2 4.32 2.53 -21.75
CA HIS A 2 4.12 1.16 -21.23
C HIS A 2 2.77 1.06 -20.52
N GLY A 3 1.96 0.05 -20.87
CA GLY A 3 0.58 -0.10 -20.38
C GLY A 3 0.42 -0.26 -18.87
N TYR A 4 1.49 -0.55 -18.15
CA TYR A 4 1.49 -0.69 -16.68
C TYR A 4 2.24 0.42 -15.94
N SER A 5 2.73 1.45 -16.64
CA SER A 5 3.37 2.59 -15.95
C SER A 5 2.35 3.36 -15.12
N SER A 6 2.79 3.84 -13.96
CA SER A 6 1.96 4.58 -13.01
C SER A 6 2.73 5.81 -12.53
N PRO A 7 2.20 7.04 -12.67
CA PRO A 7 2.85 8.23 -12.16
C PRO A 7 2.97 8.19 -10.63
N TRP A 8 3.97 8.89 -10.09
CA TRP A 8 4.33 8.93 -8.68
C TRP A 8 3.14 9.16 -7.73
N TRP A 9 2.24 10.07 -8.07
CA TRP A 9 1.08 10.44 -7.25
C TRP A 9 0.05 9.30 -7.09
N GLN A 10 0.07 8.28 -7.95
CA GLN A 10 -0.83 7.13 -7.84
C GLN A 10 -0.39 6.14 -6.77
N TRP A 11 0.87 6.17 -6.35
CA TRP A 11 1.45 5.13 -5.49
C TRP A 11 0.90 5.15 -4.07
N PRO A 12 0.80 6.29 -3.36
CA PRO A 12 0.24 6.32 -2.00
C PRO A 12 -1.22 5.86 -1.95
N LEU A 13 -1.96 6.14 -3.02
CA LEU A 13 -3.38 5.77 -3.15
C LEU A 13 -3.60 4.34 -3.66
N LEU A 14 -2.52 3.62 -4.00
CA LEU A 14 -2.57 2.28 -4.55
C LEU A 14 -3.45 2.18 -5.81
N ILE A 15 -3.49 3.23 -6.63
CA ILE A 15 -4.44 3.28 -7.77
C ILE A 15 -4.07 2.25 -8.84
N ARG A 16 -2.79 2.12 -9.15
CA ARG A 16 -2.32 1.25 -10.24
C ARG A 16 -1.15 0.37 -9.79
N PRO A 17 -1.46 -0.84 -9.30
CA PRO A 17 -0.47 -1.88 -9.09
C PRO A 17 0.19 -2.28 -10.40
N ILE A 18 1.40 -2.83 -10.32
CA ILE A 18 2.08 -3.36 -11.50
C ILE A 18 1.82 -4.86 -11.59
N TRP A 19 1.25 -5.27 -12.72
CA TRP A 19 1.10 -6.67 -13.04
C TRP A 19 2.40 -7.24 -13.62
N MET A 20 2.83 -8.40 -13.12
CA MET A 20 4.13 -8.99 -13.42
C MET A 20 4.06 -10.37 -14.08
N TYR A 21 3.01 -11.15 -13.87
CA TYR A 21 2.95 -12.54 -14.35
C TYR A 21 1.54 -13.03 -14.67
N GLN A 22 1.42 -13.83 -15.73
CA GLN A 22 0.26 -14.67 -16.05
C GLN A 22 0.67 -16.14 -16.09
N GLY A 23 -0.07 -17.00 -15.39
CA GLY A 23 -0.04 -18.44 -15.63
C GLY A 23 -0.65 -18.79 -16.99
N GLN A 24 -0.06 -19.78 -17.67
CA GLN A 24 -0.54 -20.31 -18.95
C GLN A 24 -0.95 -21.78 -18.79
N GLY A 25 -1.82 -22.27 -19.68
CA GLY A 25 -2.26 -23.66 -19.70
C GLY A 25 -3.12 -24.08 -18.50
N LEU A 26 -3.82 -23.12 -17.87
CA LEU A 26 -4.68 -23.39 -16.73
C LEU A 26 -6.06 -23.90 -17.16
N PRO A 27 -6.73 -24.72 -16.32
CA PRO A 27 -8.11 -25.12 -16.54
C PRO A 27 -9.04 -23.91 -16.72
N GLU A 28 -10.15 -24.11 -17.44
CA GLU A 28 -11.14 -23.06 -17.65
C GLU A 28 -11.65 -22.50 -16.30
N GLY A 29 -11.78 -21.17 -16.23
CA GLY A 29 -12.19 -20.47 -15.01
C GLY A 29 -11.10 -20.31 -13.94
N LYS A 30 -9.90 -20.87 -14.11
CA LYS A 30 -8.76 -20.66 -13.20
C LYS A 30 -7.79 -19.60 -13.74
N ILE A 31 -7.15 -18.89 -12.83
CA ILE A 31 -6.07 -17.93 -13.12
C ILE A 31 -4.92 -18.11 -12.15
N ALA A 32 -3.72 -17.76 -12.58
CA ALA A 32 -2.57 -17.53 -11.71
C ALA A 32 -1.94 -16.21 -12.14
N SER A 33 -1.70 -15.32 -11.19
CA SER A 33 -1.30 -13.95 -11.48
C SER A 33 -0.37 -13.44 -10.38
N ILE A 34 0.69 -12.73 -10.75
CA ILE A 34 1.51 -11.99 -9.80
C ILE A 34 1.31 -10.50 -10.08
N SER A 35 0.76 -9.80 -9.10
CA SER A 35 0.60 -8.35 -9.10
C SER A 35 1.40 -7.79 -7.92
N SER A 36 2.36 -6.92 -8.20
CA SER A 36 3.11 -6.23 -7.17
C SER A 36 2.27 -5.06 -6.68
N MET A 37 1.65 -5.27 -5.53
CA MET A 37 0.69 -4.39 -4.90
C MET A 37 0.94 -4.32 -3.39
N GLY A 38 0.73 -3.15 -2.80
CA GLY A 38 0.71 -2.97 -1.35
C GLY A 38 -0.55 -3.50 -0.68
N ASN A 39 -0.51 -3.68 0.65
CA ASN A 39 -1.73 -3.97 1.42
C ASN A 39 -2.57 -2.70 1.56
N PRO A 40 -3.85 -2.66 1.13
CA PRO A 40 -4.70 -1.48 1.25
C PRO A 40 -4.84 -0.94 2.69
N ALA A 41 -4.83 -1.82 3.71
CA ALA A 41 -4.88 -1.42 5.12
C ALA A 41 -3.56 -0.81 5.62
N ILE A 42 -2.46 -0.90 4.87
CA ILE A 42 -1.23 -0.15 5.14
C ILE A 42 -1.17 1.09 4.27
N TRP A 43 -1.49 0.99 2.98
CA TRP A 43 -1.37 2.09 2.02
C TRP A 43 -2.31 3.26 2.32
N TRP A 44 -3.61 2.99 2.51
CA TRP A 44 -4.57 4.08 2.70
C TRP A 44 -4.44 4.71 4.09
N PRO A 45 -4.42 3.95 5.21
CA PRO A 45 -4.16 4.54 6.51
C PRO A 45 -2.78 5.17 6.59
N GLY A 46 -1.78 4.63 5.91
CA GLY A 46 -0.43 5.19 5.84
C GLY A 46 -0.37 6.53 5.12
N THR A 47 -1.10 6.69 4.02
CA THR A 47 -1.22 7.98 3.33
C THR A 47 -1.89 9.02 4.22
N LEU A 48 -2.99 8.65 4.90
CA LEU A 48 -3.64 9.52 5.87
C LEU A 48 -2.72 9.84 7.06
N SER A 49 -1.94 8.86 7.52
CA SER A 49 -0.99 9.01 8.62
C SER A 49 0.14 9.97 8.27
N LEU A 50 0.67 9.92 7.06
CA LEU A 50 1.66 10.88 6.59
C LEU A 50 1.11 12.31 6.58
N ILE A 51 -0.11 12.51 6.11
CA ILE A 51 -0.77 13.83 6.10
C ILE A 51 -0.95 14.32 7.55
N ALA A 52 -1.45 13.47 8.44
CA ALA A 52 -1.63 13.80 9.86
C ALA A 52 -0.29 14.10 10.54
N CYS A 53 0.74 13.29 10.33
CA CYS A 53 2.09 13.53 10.83
C CYS A 53 2.66 14.87 10.33
N PHE A 54 2.44 15.23 9.06
CA PHE A 54 2.86 16.53 8.53
C PHE A 54 2.15 17.68 9.24
N VAL A 55 0.83 17.61 9.42
CA VAL A 55 0.05 18.63 10.14
C VAL A 55 0.47 18.73 11.62
N VAL A 56 0.71 17.61 12.29
CA VAL A 56 1.18 17.59 13.69
C VAL A 56 2.58 18.16 13.79
N TRP A 57 3.47 17.84 12.85
CA TRP A 57 4.82 18.37 12.80
C TRP A 57 4.84 19.90 12.65
N LEU A 58 3.97 20.48 11.81
CA LEU A 58 3.86 21.94 11.68
C LEU A 58 3.56 22.63 13.01
N LYS A 59 2.80 21.98 13.91
CA LYS A 59 2.40 22.51 15.22
C LYS A 59 3.42 22.21 16.32
N LYS A 60 3.88 20.96 16.44
CA LYS A 60 4.74 20.49 17.54
C LYS A 60 6.24 20.65 17.25
N ARG A 61 6.64 20.71 15.98
CA ARG A 61 8.04 20.70 15.51
C ARG A 61 8.90 19.58 16.13
N ASP A 62 8.29 18.40 16.31
CA ASP A 62 8.93 17.21 16.85
C ASP A 62 10.01 16.67 15.90
N ASN A 63 11.22 16.44 16.42
CA ASN A 63 12.35 15.87 15.67
C ASN A 63 12.06 14.46 15.13
N THR A 64 11.26 13.67 15.84
CA THR A 64 10.85 12.32 15.41
C THR A 64 10.01 12.40 14.14
N LEU A 65 9.02 13.30 14.12
CA LEU A 65 8.19 13.54 12.94
C LEU A 65 9.00 14.12 11.79
N PHE A 66 9.94 15.03 12.08
CA PHE A 66 10.85 15.54 11.06
C PHE A 66 11.64 14.41 10.41
N PHE A 67 12.23 13.50 11.19
CA PHE A 67 12.96 12.35 10.66
C PHE A 67 12.09 11.46 9.76
N ILE A 68 10.87 11.11 10.21
CA ILE A 68 9.94 10.28 9.44
C ILE A 68 9.56 10.96 8.12
N LEU A 69 9.19 12.24 8.17
CA LEU A 69 8.74 13.00 7.00
C LEU A 69 9.90 13.28 6.04
N ALA A 70 11.07 13.70 6.55
CA ALA A 70 12.25 13.94 5.73
C ALA A 70 12.70 12.65 5.04
N GLY A 71 12.72 11.53 5.76
CA GLY A 71 12.97 10.21 5.19
C GLY A 71 11.98 9.86 4.08
N PHE A 72 10.68 9.98 4.33
CA PHE A 72 9.65 9.74 3.33
C PHE A 72 9.83 10.62 2.08
N PHE A 73 9.91 11.95 2.26
CA PHE A 73 10.02 12.90 1.16
C PHE A 73 11.33 12.75 0.38
N SER A 74 12.43 12.39 1.04
CA SER A 74 13.70 12.10 0.35
C SER A 74 13.58 10.95 -0.64
N GLN A 75 12.78 9.94 -0.33
CA GLN A 75 12.56 8.78 -1.20
C GLN A 75 11.45 9.02 -2.23
N TYR A 76 10.47 9.87 -1.90
CA TYR A 76 9.26 10.05 -2.71
C TYR A 76 9.35 11.22 -3.71
N LEU A 77 9.80 12.40 -3.27
CA LEU A 77 9.80 13.62 -4.11
C LEU A 77 10.66 13.54 -5.37
N PRO A 78 11.83 12.85 -5.39
CA PRO A 78 12.62 12.75 -6.62
C PRO A 78 11.81 12.17 -7.80
N TRP A 79 10.87 11.27 -7.54
CA TRP A 79 10.01 10.67 -8.56
C TRP A 79 9.02 11.64 -9.21
N ALA A 80 8.76 12.80 -8.58
CA ALA A 80 7.92 13.83 -9.16
C ALA A 80 8.58 14.59 -10.32
N ILE A 81 9.92 14.58 -10.37
CA ILE A 81 10.72 15.36 -11.33
C ILE A 81 11.33 14.46 -12.41
N ILE A 82 11.43 13.16 -12.15
CA ILE A 82 12.03 12.19 -13.09
C ILE A 82 11.11 11.99 -14.31
N PRO A 83 11.57 12.25 -15.55
CA PRO A 83 10.74 12.17 -16.76
C PRO A 83 10.62 10.74 -17.34
N ARG A 84 11.32 9.75 -16.75
CA ARG A 84 11.32 8.37 -17.23
C ARG A 84 10.03 7.63 -16.86
N LEU A 85 9.78 6.49 -17.51
CA LEU A 85 8.69 5.60 -17.13
C LEU A 85 8.90 5.06 -15.72
N THR A 86 7.88 5.21 -14.88
CA THR A 86 7.91 4.79 -13.48
C THR A 86 6.72 3.89 -13.15
N PHE A 87 6.86 3.20 -12.03
CA PHE A 87 6.01 2.10 -11.59
C PHE A 87 5.96 2.08 -10.07
N ILE A 88 4.88 1.52 -9.52
CA ILE A 88 4.63 1.51 -8.07
C ILE A 88 5.75 0.85 -7.24
N TYR A 89 6.53 -0.09 -7.77
CA TYR A 89 7.62 -0.71 -7.00
C TYR A 89 8.69 0.29 -6.55
N HIS A 90 8.84 1.43 -7.22
CA HIS A 90 9.74 2.49 -6.80
C HIS A 90 9.32 3.14 -5.47
N TYR A 91 8.03 3.07 -5.15
CA TYR A 91 7.49 3.52 -3.87
C TYR A 91 7.91 2.63 -2.70
N PHE A 92 8.41 1.41 -2.95
CA PHE A 92 8.78 0.45 -1.92
C PHE A 92 9.78 1.04 -0.90
N ALA A 93 10.75 1.84 -1.36
CA ALA A 93 11.72 2.49 -0.48
C ALA A 93 11.09 3.51 0.50
N SER A 94 9.92 4.05 0.17
CA SER A 94 9.16 4.96 1.03
C SER A 94 8.30 4.24 2.06
N VAL A 95 7.98 2.96 1.86
CA VAL A 95 7.05 2.18 2.71
C VAL A 95 7.47 2.10 4.18
N PRO A 96 8.76 1.90 4.54
CA PRO A 96 9.16 1.92 5.95
C PRO A 96 8.76 3.21 6.68
N PHE A 97 8.88 4.37 6.02
CA PHE A 97 8.48 5.66 6.60
C PHE A 97 6.95 5.82 6.67
N VAL A 98 6.22 5.23 5.72
CA VAL A 98 4.75 5.11 5.81
C VAL A 98 4.36 4.30 7.04
N ILE A 99 5.04 3.19 7.33
CA ILE A 99 4.78 2.37 8.51
C ILE A 99 5.13 3.15 9.78
N PHE A 100 6.25 3.86 9.81
CA PHE A 100 6.62 4.69 10.97
C PHE A 100 5.60 5.80 11.25
N SER A 101 4.98 6.40 10.24
CA SER A 101 3.93 7.41 10.45
C SER A 101 2.68 6.78 11.10
N ILE A 102 2.28 5.58 10.67
CA ILE A 102 1.18 4.82 11.28
C ILE A 102 1.51 4.50 12.74
N VAL A 103 2.70 3.94 13.00
CA VAL A 103 3.15 3.55 14.33
C VAL A 103 3.22 4.76 15.28
N TYR A 104 3.72 5.91 14.79
CA TYR A 104 3.74 7.16 15.57
C TYR A 104 2.33 7.56 16.01
N LEU A 105 1.36 7.57 15.09
CA LEU A 105 -0.02 7.94 15.44
C LEU A 105 -0.70 6.91 16.34
N ILE A 106 -0.43 5.62 16.14
CA ILE A 106 -0.89 4.56 17.05
C ILE A 106 -0.33 4.79 18.45
N ARG A 107 0.96 5.13 18.60
CA ARG A 107 1.57 5.43 19.89
C ARG A 107 0.87 6.61 20.57
N GLU A 108 0.72 7.73 19.88
CA GLU A 108 0.04 8.93 20.44
C GLU A 108 -1.42 8.61 20.82
N PHE A 109 -2.11 7.77 20.03
CA PHE A 109 -3.48 7.36 20.31
C PHE A 109 -3.58 6.47 21.57
N LEU A 110 -2.65 5.52 21.71
CA LEU A 110 -2.56 4.63 22.88
C LEU A 110 -2.23 5.39 24.16
N GLU A 111 -1.35 6.40 24.09
CA GLU A 111 -0.99 7.25 25.23
C GLU A 111 -2.15 8.17 25.66
N LYS A 112 -2.93 8.68 24.69
CA LYS A 112 -4.04 9.59 24.97
C LYS A 112 -5.29 8.87 25.49
N TYR A 113 -5.61 7.68 24.96
CA TYR A 113 -6.84 6.96 25.28
C TYR A 113 -6.53 5.62 25.96
N HIS A 114 -6.68 5.60 27.28
CA HIS A 114 -6.53 4.38 28.09
C HIS A 114 -7.54 3.30 27.64
N GLY A 115 -7.06 2.08 27.40
CA GLY A 115 -7.89 0.95 26.91
C GLY A 115 -8.04 0.86 25.39
N SER A 116 -7.46 1.77 24.61
CA SER A 116 -7.56 1.78 23.15
C SER A 116 -6.76 0.66 22.43
N LYS A 117 -6.03 -0.16 23.17
CA LYS A 117 -5.26 -1.33 22.66
C LYS A 117 -6.13 -2.25 21.81
N TYR A 118 -7.41 -2.42 22.16
CA TYR A 118 -8.34 -3.26 21.41
C TYR A 118 -8.50 -2.80 19.95
N PHE A 119 -8.56 -1.49 19.70
CA PHE A 119 -8.64 -0.95 18.33
C PHE A 119 -7.39 -1.23 17.51
N VAL A 120 -6.21 -1.17 18.14
CA VAL A 120 -4.94 -1.52 17.49
C VAL A 120 -4.92 -2.99 17.13
N PHE A 121 -5.38 -3.89 18.01
CA PHE A 121 -5.52 -5.30 17.70
C PHE A 121 -6.48 -5.56 16.54
N ILE A 122 -7.65 -4.91 16.51
CA ILE A 122 -8.59 -5.00 15.38
C ILE A 122 -7.90 -4.56 14.08
N TYR A 123 -7.19 -3.43 14.10
CA TYR A 123 -6.48 -2.93 12.92
C TYR A 123 -5.45 -3.94 12.40
N LEU A 124 -4.65 -4.54 13.29
CA LEU A 124 -3.68 -5.57 12.91
C LEU A 124 -4.35 -6.82 12.34
N ILE A 125 -5.48 -7.25 12.91
CA ILE A 125 -6.28 -8.35 12.37
C ILE A 125 -6.75 -8.04 10.95
N ILE A 126 -7.24 -6.82 10.69
CA ILE A 126 -7.65 -6.37 9.35
C ILE A 126 -6.46 -6.44 8.38
N VAL A 127 -5.28 -5.96 8.78
CA VAL A 127 -4.06 -6.03 7.95
C VAL A 127 -3.74 -7.48 7.58
N VAL A 128 -3.80 -8.41 8.54
CA VAL A 128 -3.55 -9.85 8.30
C VAL A 128 -4.62 -10.46 7.40
N ILE A 129 -5.90 -10.17 7.63
CA ILE A 129 -7.00 -10.66 6.78
C ILE A 129 -6.80 -10.20 5.34
N LEU A 130 -6.49 -8.92 5.11
CA LEU A 130 -6.23 -8.42 3.76
C LEU A 130 -4.99 -9.07 3.15
N PHE A 131 -3.93 -9.29 3.93
CA PHE A 131 -2.76 -10.01 3.42
C PHE A 131 -3.13 -11.41 2.94
N VAL A 132 -3.86 -12.19 3.75
CA VAL A 132 -4.30 -13.55 3.39
C VAL A 132 -5.22 -13.52 2.17
N MET A 133 -6.14 -12.56 2.09
CA MET A 133 -7.07 -12.41 0.98
C MET A 133 -6.34 -12.05 -0.34
N PHE A 134 -5.36 -11.15 -0.31
CA PHE A 134 -4.57 -10.79 -1.49
C PHE A 134 -3.40 -11.74 -1.77
N TYR A 135 -3.05 -12.64 -0.83
CA TYR A 135 -1.93 -13.57 -0.95
C TYR A 135 -1.88 -14.33 -2.28
N PRO A 136 -3.01 -14.84 -2.82
CA PRO A 136 -2.95 -15.61 -4.07
C PRO A 136 -2.46 -14.80 -5.27
N VAL A 137 -2.87 -13.53 -5.39
CA VAL A 137 -2.51 -12.66 -6.53
C VAL A 137 -1.15 -11.98 -6.37
N ILE A 138 -0.54 -12.00 -5.18
CA ILE A 138 0.83 -11.52 -4.96
C ILE A 138 1.86 -12.65 -5.00
N SER A 139 1.44 -13.91 -4.84
CA SER A 139 2.31 -15.10 -4.85
C SER A 139 2.26 -15.91 -6.15
N GLY A 140 1.22 -15.72 -6.97
CA GLY A 140 1.03 -16.50 -8.20
C GLY A 140 0.31 -17.83 -7.98
N MET A 141 -0.41 -17.99 -6.86
CA MET A 141 -1.24 -19.18 -6.63
C MET A 141 -2.37 -19.27 -7.66
N ILE A 142 -2.73 -20.52 -8.00
CA ILE A 142 -3.86 -20.79 -8.86
C ILE A 142 -5.16 -20.62 -8.07
N ILE A 143 -6.04 -19.75 -8.55
CA ILE A 143 -7.34 -19.44 -7.94
C ILE A 143 -8.45 -19.37 -8.99
N ASP A 144 -9.70 -19.37 -8.52
CA ASP A 144 -10.85 -19.09 -9.37
C ASP A 144 -10.85 -17.64 -9.85
N ARG A 145 -11.06 -17.45 -11.16
CA ARG A 145 -11.25 -16.14 -11.78
C ARG A 145 -12.35 -15.33 -11.08
N ALA A 146 -13.45 -16.00 -10.72
CA ALA A 146 -14.56 -15.39 -10.01
C ALA A 146 -14.16 -14.81 -8.65
N TYR A 147 -13.24 -15.46 -7.93
CA TYR A 147 -12.73 -14.97 -6.66
C TYR A 147 -11.97 -13.66 -6.85
N ALA A 148 -11.04 -13.62 -7.81
CA ALA A 148 -10.30 -12.39 -8.13
C ALA A 148 -11.21 -11.25 -8.59
N ALA A 149 -12.21 -11.55 -9.43
CA ALA A 149 -13.13 -10.56 -9.96
C ALA A 149 -14.05 -9.96 -8.88
N ARG A 150 -14.54 -10.80 -7.96
CA ARG A 150 -15.54 -10.41 -6.97
C ARG A 150 -14.93 -9.82 -5.70
N PHE A 151 -13.81 -10.37 -5.22
CA PHE A 151 -13.27 -10.04 -3.91
C PHE A 151 -11.98 -9.22 -3.94
N LEU A 152 -11.17 -9.34 -5.01
CA LEU A 152 -9.85 -8.70 -5.04
C LEU A 152 -9.85 -7.41 -5.86
N ARG A 153 -10.66 -7.32 -6.92
CA ARG A 153 -10.70 -6.15 -7.81
C ARG A 153 -11.53 -5.01 -7.20
N TRP A 154 -10.97 -4.29 -6.22
CA TRP A 154 -11.64 -3.17 -5.57
C TRP A 154 -11.64 -1.90 -6.42
N ILE A 155 -10.55 -1.66 -7.14
CA ILE A 155 -10.41 -0.53 -8.07
C ILE A 155 -10.42 -1.08 -9.49
N PRO A 156 -11.14 -0.47 -10.45
CA PRO A 156 -11.18 -0.95 -11.84
C PRO A 156 -9.80 -1.09 -12.50
N SER A 157 -8.83 -0.26 -12.09
CA SER A 157 -7.44 -0.27 -12.56
C SER A 157 -6.57 -1.38 -11.96
N TRP A 158 -7.06 -2.15 -10.99
CA TRP A 158 -6.34 -3.32 -10.46
C TRP A 158 -6.50 -4.48 -11.42
N ILE A 159 -5.40 -4.82 -12.10
CA ILE A 159 -5.37 -5.84 -13.14
C ILE A 159 -4.80 -7.12 -12.54
N PHE A 160 -5.60 -8.19 -12.58
CA PHE A 160 -5.20 -9.54 -12.18
C PHE A 160 -5.35 -10.56 -13.32
N TYR A 161 -5.63 -10.12 -14.55
CA TYR A 161 -5.96 -10.96 -15.72
C TYR A 161 -7.20 -11.84 -15.49
N ILE A 162 -8.28 -11.14 -15.12
CA ILE A 162 -9.64 -11.63 -14.90
C ILE A 162 -10.47 -11.47 -16.17
#